data_AF-A0A8H5ZMZ3-F1
#
_entry.id   AF-A0A8H5ZMZ3-F1
#
_cell.length_a   1.000
_cell.length_b   1.000
_cell.length_c   1.000
_cell.angle_alpha   90.00
_cell.angle_beta   90.00
_cell.angle_gamma   90.00
#
_symmetry.space_group_name_H-M   'P 1'
#
loop_
_entity.id
_entity.type
_entity.pdbx_description
1 polymer ?
#
loop_
_entity_poly.entity_id
_entity_poly.type
_entity_poly.pdbx_seq_one_letter_code
_entity_poly.pdbx_strand_id
1 'polypeptide(L)'
;MEYLVGKGKEKREALDGVILQGGVSDREAWEDFAKEGEKKEALEQAIKHTKELIDAGKGKEILSTEDNVVLKEMGGPLNAYRAHSLLAKGGDDDYFSSDLSDEQFTKTFGRIPRTTPVCFLLGSEDPYIPDSVDREALLERWTKIMRGRGRIVDDVDGGVIPGAHHNLEDDPEHVVEDLVQRVCGFVTGLEESRAWKNVGSHL
;
A
#
# COMPACT_ATOMS: atom_id res chain seq x y z
N MET A 1 1.86 6.96 0.33
CA MET A 1 1.25 7.19 1.65
C MET A 1 1.99 8.22 2.51
N GLU A 2 3.31 8.08 2.73
CA GLU A 2 4.09 8.96 3.61
C GLU A 2 3.83 10.46 3.38
N TYR A 3 3.76 10.94 2.12
CA TYR A 3 3.42 12.34 1.79
C TYR A 3 2.11 12.83 2.44
N LEU A 4 1.08 11.97 2.50
CA LEU A 4 -0.28 12.31 2.96
C LEU A 4 -0.47 12.24 4.47
N VAL A 5 0.25 11.34 5.14
CA VAL A 5 -0.07 10.95 6.53
C VAL A 5 1.12 10.98 7.47
N GLY A 6 2.32 11.01 6.93
CA GLY A 6 3.58 10.95 7.65
C GLY A 6 3.98 12.22 8.39
N LYS A 7 5.20 12.22 8.91
CA LYS A 7 5.72 13.30 9.76
C LYS A 7 6.00 14.56 8.93
N GLY A 8 5.57 15.72 9.43
CA GLY A 8 5.80 16.99 8.74
C GLY A 8 4.84 17.26 7.58
N LYS A 9 3.80 16.44 7.41
CA LYS A 9 2.82 16.58 6.33
C LYS A 9 2.14 17.94 6.30
N GLU A 10 1.98 18.58 7.44
CA GLU A 10 1.38 19.91 7.60
C GLU A 10 2.19 21.03 6.94
N LYS A 11 3.46 20.74 6.58
CA LYS A 11 4.35 21.67 5.88
C LYS A 11 4.44 21.39 4.38
N ARG A 12 3.79 20.33 3.89
CA ARG A 12 3.79 19.94 2.49
C ARG A 12 2.67 20.67 1.77
N GLU A 13 2.80 20.78 0.45
CA GLU A 13 1.76 21.36 -0.39
C GLU A 13 0.49 20.50 -0.36
N ALA A 14 -0.66 21.14 -0.44
CA ALA A 14 -1.93 20.43 -0.51
C ALA A 14 -2.03 19.72 -1.87
N LEU A 15 -2.65 18.53 -1.88
CA LEU A 15 -2.94 17.80 -3.10
C LEU A 15 -4.43 17.92 -3.41
N ASP A 16 -4.75 18.25 -4.65
CA ASP A 16 -6.12 18.33 -5.16
C ASP A 16 -6.78 16.95 -5.24
N GLY A 17 -5.99 15.89 -5.44
CA GLY A 17 -6.44 14.50 -5.44
C GLY A 17 -5.25 13.53 -5.40
N VAL A 18 -5.53 12.24 -5.14
CA VAL A 18 -4.53 11.18 -5.07
C VAL A 18 -5.03 9.94 -5.79
N ILE A 19 -4.19 9.34 -6.62
CA ILE A 19 -4.38 7.99 -7.14
C ILE A 19 -3.39 7.06 -6.44
N LEU A 20 -3.89 5.94 -5.91
CA LEU A 20 -3.10 4.87 -5.31
C LEU A 20 -3.26 3.62 -6.17
N GLN A 21 -2.43 3.49 -7.20
CA GLN A 21 -2.32 2.28 -8.01
C GLN A 21 -1.37 1.28 -7.34
N GLY A 22 -1.75 0.01 -7.28
CA GLY A 22 -0.89 -1.05 -6.74
C GLY A 22 -0.57 -0.87 -5.25
N GLY A 23 -1.52 -0.33 -4.47
CA GLY A 23 -1.37 -0.15 -3.02
C GLY A 23 -1.39 -1.47 -2.25
N VAL A 24 -0.30 -2.24 -2.36
CA VAL A 24 -0.12 -3.56 -1.75
C VAL A 24 0.83 -3.51 -0.56
N SER A 25 0.80 -4.55 0.26
CA SER A 25 1.67 -4.68 1.43
C SER A 25 2.97 -5.38 1.06
N ASP A 26 4.09 -4.65 1.08
CA ASP A 26 5.42 -5.26 0.97
C ASP A 26 5.61 -6.37 2.02
N ARG A 27 5.16 -6.15 3.25
CA ARG A 27 5.26 -7.15 4.33
C ARG A 27 4.54 -8.44 3.96
N GLU A 28 3.28 -8.35 3.55
CA GLU A 28 2.51 -9.57 3.22
C GLU A 28 3.05 -10.24 1.95
N ALA A 29 3.56 -9.48 0.99
CA ALA A 29 4.25 -10.03 -0.17
C ALA A 29 5.52 -10.81 0.22
N TRP A 30 6.31 -10.30 1.17
CA TRP A 30 7.48 -11.01 1.70
C TRP A 30 7.10 -12.22 2.57
N GLU A 31 6.03 -12.13 3.36
CA GLU A 31 5.47 -13.27 4.08
C GLU A 31 4.97 -14.36 3.11
N ASP A 32 4.37 -13.98 1.98
CA ASP A 32 3.93 -14.88 0.91
C ASP A 32 5.11 -15.56 0.21
N PHE A 33 6.13 -14.78 -0.16
CA PHE A 33 7.39 -15.29 -0.72
C PHE A 33 8.11 -16.26 0.23
N ALA A 34 8.02 -16.02 1.53
CA ALA A 34 8.72 -16.76 2.58
C ALA A 34 7.79 -17.70 3.39
N LYS A 35 6.71 -18.21 2.79
CA LYS A 35 5.72 -19.07 3.46
C LYS A 35 6.32 -20.28 4.21
N GLU A 36 7.35 -20.91 3.67
CA GLU A 36 7.86 -22.20 4.17
C GLU A 36 9.39 -22.34 4.08
N GLY A 37 9.92 -23.30 4.85
CA GLY A 37 11.31 -23.73 4.81
C GLY A 37 12.32 -22.65 5.24
N GLU A 38 13.51 -22.70 4.65
CA GLU A 38 14.64 -21.82 4.98
C GLU A 38 14.31 -20.33 4.78
N LYS A 39 13.40 -20.00 3.84
CA LYS A 39 12.99 -18.60 3.60
C LYS A 39 12.21 -18.02 4.78
N LYS A 40 11.36 -18.83 5.41
CA LYS A 40 10.59 -18.41 6.59
C LYS A 40 11.52 -18.06 7.75
N GLU A 41 12.48 -18.93 8.03
CA GLU A 41 13.48 -18.70 9.07
C GLU A 41 14.33 -17.47 8.75
N ALA A 42 14.72 -17.28 7.48
CA ALA A 42 15.47 -16.11 7.04
C ALA A 42 14.68 -14.80 7.20
N LEU A 43 13.37 -14.80 6.93
CA LEU A 43 12.50 -13.64 7.16
C LEU A 43 12.46 -13.28 8.66
N GLU A 44 12.21 -14.26 9.52
CA GLU A 44 12.17 -14.07 10.98
C GLU A 44 13.52 -13.55 11.51
N GLN A 45 14.63 -14.09 11.00
CA GLN A 45 15.98 -13.63 11.34
C GLN A 45 16.24 -12.20 10.85
N ALA A 46 15.82 -11.85 9.64
CA ALA A 46 15.97 -10.50 9.09
C ALA A 46 15.22 -9.47 9.93
N ILE A 47 13.97 -9.74 10.30
CA ILE A 47 13.16 -8.87 11.16
C ILE A 47 13.82 -8.71 12.53
N LYS A 48 14.25 -9.82 13.15
CA LYS A 48 14.92 -9.77 14.46
C LYS A 48 16.23 -8.96 14.41
N HIS A 49 17.09 -9.24 13.43
CA HIS A 49 18.39 -8.60 13.31
C HIS A 49 18.26 -7.09 13.06
N THR A 50 17.35 -6.70 12.15
CA THR A 50 17.11 -5.29 11.85
C THR A 50 16.54 -4.54 13.06
N LYS A 51 15.67 -5.18 13.85
CA LYS A 51 15.18 -4.64 15.12
C LYS A 51 16.30 -4.42 16.13
N GLU A 52 17.21 -5.38 16.30
CA GLU A 52 18.37 -5.27 17.19
C GLU A 52 19.29 -4.09 16.79
N LEU A 53 19.54 -3.91 15.49
CA LEU A 53 20.31 -2.78 14.99
C LEU A 53 19.61 -1.44 15.25
N ILE A 54 18.29 -1.36 15.05
CA ILE A 54 17.51 -0.14 15.34
C ILE A 54 17.59 0.20 16.83
N ASP A 55 17.40 -0.78 17.71
CA ASP A 55 17.45 -0.60 19.17
C ASP A 55 18.85 -0.17 19.65
N ALA A 56 19.90 -0.62 18.95
CA ALA A 56 21.28 -0.19 19.18
C ALA A 56 21.63 1.19 18.57
N GLY A 57 20.66 1.91 17.99
CA GLY A 57 20.88 3.21 17.34
C GLY A 57 21.55 3.12 15.97
N LYS A 58 21.62 1.91 15.38
CA LYS A 58 22.28 1.58 14.11
C LYS A 58 21.30 1.39 12.96
N GLY A 59 20.10 1.99 13.02
CA GLY A 59 19.09 1.88 11.96
C GLY A 59 19.57 2.31 10.55
N LYS A 60 20.62 3.13 10.45
CA LYS A 60 21.21 3.55 9.17
C LYS A 60 22.31 2.62 8.63
N GLU A 61 22.68 1.59 9.38
CA GLU A 61 23.68 0.60 8.97
C GLU A 61 23.16 -0.17 7.75
N ILE A 62 23.98 -0.27 6.70
CA ILE A 62 23.66 -1.05 5.49
C ILE A 62 23.81 -2.54 5.84
N LEU A 63 22.79 -3.32 5.53
CA LEU A 63 22.74 -4.74 5.83
C LEU A 63 23.63 -5.53 4.89
N SER A 64 24.32 -6.54 5.43
CA SER A 64 24.88 -7.60 4.61
C SER A 64 23.77 -8.52 4.11
N THR A 65 23.83 -8.92 2.85
CA THR A 65 22.90 -9.86 2.24
C THR A 65 23.49 -11.26 2.08
N GLU A 66 24.75 -11.47 2.47
CA GLU A 66 25.50 -12.72 2.19
C GLU A 66 24.86 -13.94 2.87
N ASP A 67 24.39 -13.77 4.11
CA ASP A 67 23.90 -14.87 4.95
C ASP A 67 22.37 -14.88 5.13
N ASN A 68 21.64 -14.07 4.37
CA ASN A 68 20.18 -14.01 4.49
C ASN A 68 19.50 -13.91 3.11
N VAL A 69 18.83 -15.00 2.71
CA VAL A 69 18.19 -15.10 1.39
C VAL A 69 17.09 -14.05 1.18
N VAL A 70 16.33 -13.69 2.21
CA VAL A 70 15.31 -12.64 2.09
C VAL A 70 15.96 -11.29 1.80
N LEU A 71 16.96 -10.90 2.59
CA LEU A 71 17.68 -9.64 2.35
C LEU A 71 18.38 -9.60 0.98
N LYS A 72 18.85 -10.75 0.49
CA LYS A 72 19.42 -10.88 -0.85
C LYS A 72 18.39 -10.65 -1.95
N GLU A 73 17.21 -11.27 -1.83
CA GLU A 73 16.13 -11.19 -2.81
C GLU A 73 15.45 -9.81 -2.81
N MET A 74 15.44 -9.10 -1.67
CA MET A 74 14.97 -7.70 -1.60
C MET A 74 15.75 -6.76 -2.52
N GLY A 75 17.01 -7.11 -2.84
CA GLY A 75 17.83 -6.39 -3.80
C GLY A 75 18.36 -5.04 -3.31
N GLY A 76 19.52 -4.65 -3.86
CA GLY A 76 20.15 -3.36 -3.59
C GLY A 76 20.64 -3.15 -2.14
N PRO A 77 21.33 -2.04 -1.86
CA PRO A 77 21.75 -1.71 -0.51
C PRO A 77 20.57 -1.20 0.33
N LEU A 78 20.13 -1.99 1.31
CA LEU A 78 19.12 -1.61 2.29
C LEU A 78 19.77 -1.32 3.64
N ASN A 79 19.32 -0.26 4.32
CA ASN A 79 19.65 -0.07 5.73
C ASN A 79 18.69 -0.83 6.65
N ALA A 80 19.13 -1.07 7.88
CA ALA A 80 18.36 -1.79 8.89
C ALA A 80 16.95 -1.22 9.11
N TYR A 81 16.82 0.11 9.15
CA TYR A 81 15.54 0.79 9.30
C TYR A 81 14.58 0.47 8.15
N ARG A 82 15.02 0.60 6.90
CA ARG A 82 14.14 0.40 5.75
C ARG A 82 13.74 -1.06 5.59
N ALA A 83 14.67 -1.99 5.79
CA ALA A 83 14.33 -3.41 5.78
C ALA A 83 13.30 -3.75 6.88
N HIS A 84 13.51 -3.28 8.12
CA HIS A 84 12.53 -3.50 9.19
C HIS A 84 11.17 -2.86 8.88
N SER A 85 11.17 -1.64 8.33
CA SER A 85 9.95 -0.90 7.96
C SER A 85 9.09 -1.66 6.94
N LEU A 86 9.72 -2.38 6.02
CA LEU A 86 9.06 -3.18 4.98
C LEU A 86 8.67 -4.59 5.45
N LEU A 87 9.46 -5.21 6.35
CA LEU A 87 9.29 -6.62 6.73
C LEU A 87 8.50 -6.83 8.03
N ALA A 88 8.49 -5.86 8.94
CA ALA A 88 7.89 -6.04 10.25
C ALA A 88 6.42 -5.57 10.27
N LYS A 89 5.56 -6.33 10.95
CA LYS A 89 4.17 -5.91 11.21
C LYS A 89 4.14 -4.61 12.00
N GLY A 90 3.43 -3.62 11.49
CA GLY A 90 3.39 -2.27 12.06
C GLY A 90 4.68 -1.47 11.86
N GLY A 91 5.54 -1.87 10.93
CA GLY A 91 6.63 -1.02 10.43
C GLY A 91 6.11 0.29 9.82
N ASP A 92 6.99 1.28 9.65
CA ASP A 92 6.58 2.62 9.20
C ASP A 92 6.07 2.66 7.74
N ASP A 93 6.36 1.63 6.95
CA ASP A 93 5.85 1.43 5.58
C ASP A 93 4.65 0.46 5.52
N ASP A 94 4.23 -0.14 6.64
CA ASP A 94 3.14 -1.12 6.70
C ASP A 94 1.75 -0.45 6.68
N TYR A 95 1.39 0.11 5.52
CA TYR A 95 0.13 0.85 5.32
C TYR A 95 -1.03 -0.03 4.84
N PHE A 96 -0.72 -1.07 4.08
CA PHE A 96 -1.68 -1.79 3.23
C PHE A 96 -1.95 -3.23 3.70
N SER A 97 -1.28 -3.68 4.76
CA SER A 97 -1.46 -5.05 5.25
C SER A 97 -2.91 -5.34 5.62
N SER A 98 -3.42 -6.45 5.10
CA SER A 98 -4.82 -6.87 5.25
C SER A 98 -5.21 -7.14 6.71
N ASP A 99 -4.25 -7.59 7.52
CA ASP A 99 -4.44 -7.98 8.91
C ASP A 99 -4.21 -6.84 9.94
N LEU A 100 -4.03 -5.59 9.48
CA LEU A 100 -3.98 -4.42 10.36
C LEU A 100 -5.34 -4.15 10.98
N SER A 101 -5.36 -3.55 12.17
CA SER A 101 -6.60 -3.16 12.85
C SER A 101 -7.25 -1.92 12.23
N ASP A 102 -8.56 -1.75 12.46
CA ASP A 102 -9.28 -0.52 12.06
C ASP A 102 -8.70 0.73 12.73
N GLU A 103 -8.12 0.57 13.92
CA GLU A 103 -7.43 1.65 14.63
C GLU A 103 -6.14 2.07 13.88
N GLN A 104 -5.38 1.11 13.34
CA GLN A 104 -4.20 1.39 12.51
C GLN A 104 -4.60 2.08 11.20
N PHE A 105 -5.60 1.56 10.49
CA PHE A 105 -6.14 2.24 9.30
C PHE A 105 -6.70 3.63 9.61
N THR A 106 -7.27 3.83 10.80
CA THR A 106 -7.70 5.15 11.27
C THR A 106 -6.52 6.11 11.45
N LYS A 107 -5.35 5.60 11.86
CA LYS A 107 -4.10 6.37 11.98
C LYS A 107 -3.40 6.61 10.63
N THR A 108 -3.83 5.97 9.54
CA THR A 108 -3.28 6.16 8.19
C THR A 108 -4.33 6.73 7.24
N PHE A 109 -5.11 5.91 6.53
CA PHE A 109 -6.21 6.33 5.65
C PHE A 109 -7.18 7.28 6.36
N GLY A 110 -7.47 6.99 7.63
CA GLY A 110 -8.24 7.83 8.53
C GLY A 110 -7.55 9.12 8.98
N ARG A 111 -6.43 9.53 8.37
CA ARG A 111 -5.77 10.84 8.53
C ARG A 111 -5.56 11.59 7.21
N ILE A 112 -5.97 11.03 6.07
CA ILE A 112 -5.94 11.74 4.78
C ILE A 112 -6.76 13.05 4.89
N PRO A 113 -6.28 14.16 4.31
CA PRO A 113 -7.02 15.42 4.33
C PRO A 113 -8.44 15.27 3.79
N ARG A 114 -9.41 15.96 4.40
CA ARG A 114 -10.82 15.88 3.98
C ARG A 114 -11.08 16.49 2.61
N THR A 115 -10.18 17.36 2.17
CA THR A 115 -10.23 18.09 0.90
C THR A 115 -9.55 17.34 -0.25
N THR A 116 -8.96 16.17 0.02
CA THR A 116 -8.22 15.40 -0.98
C THR A 116 -8.99 14.11 -1.29
N PRO A 117 -9.69 14.04 -2.44
CA PRO A 117 -10.26 12.81 -2.96
C PRO A 117 -9.18 11.75 -3.22
N VAL A 118 -9.52 10.49 -2.99
CA VAL A 118 -8.62 9.35 -3.21
C VAL A 118 -9.27 8.34 -4.14
N CYS A 119 -8.56 8.00 -5.20
CA CYS A 119 -8.89 6.92 -6.13
C CYS A 119 -7.94 5.74 -5.86
N PHE A 120 -8.50 4.58 -5.49
CA PHE A 120 -7.74 3.35 -5.31
C PHE A 120 -7.84 2.52 -6.57
N LEU A 121 -6.73 1.97 -7.06
CA LEU A 121 -6.68 1.13 -8.26
C LEU A 121 -5.85 -0.12 -7.95
N LEU A 122 -6.53 -1.23 -7.64
CA LEU A 122 -5.88 -2.51 -7.34
C LEU A 122 -6.07 -3.49 -8.50
N GLY A 123 -5.02 -4.20 -8.88
CA GLY A 123 -5.14 -5.27 -9.88
C GLY A 123 -5.78 -6.53 -9.30
N SER A 124 -6.70 -7.16 -10.03
CA SER A 124 -7.28 -8.44 -9.60
C SER A 124 -6.26 -9.59 -9.66
N GLU A 125 -5.24 -9.46 -10.51
CA GLU A 125 -4.17 -10.45 -10.73
C GLU A 125 -2.83 -9.98 -10.17
N ASP A 126 -2.81 -8.96 -9.28
CA ASP A 126 -1.59 -8.50 -8.63
C ASP A 126 -0.93 -9.64 -7.83
N PRO A 127 0.29 -10.10 -8.22
CA PRO A 127 0.95 -11.26 -7.64
C PRO A 127 1.52 -11.00 -6.23
N TYR A 128 1.54 -9.74 -5.79
CA TYR A 128 2.04 -9.37 -4.46
C TYR A 128 0.93 -9.32 -3.40
N ILE A 129 -0.32 -9.59 -3.79
CA ILE A 129 -1.44 -9.76 -2.87
C ILE A 129 -1.62 -11.27 -2.63
N PRO A 130 -1.45 -11.77 -1.39
CA PRO A 130 -1.65 -13.20 -1.10
C PRO A 130 -3.04 -13.69 -1.53
N ASP A 131 -3.12 -14.93 -2.05
CA ASP A 131 -4.38 -15.54 -2.50
C ASP A 131 -5.48 -15.59 -1.42
N SER A 132 -5.09 -15.60 -0.15
CA SER A 132 -6.02 -15.59 0.98
C SER A 132 -6.68 -14.22 1.24
N VAL A 133 -6.21 -13.15 0.58
CA VAL A 133 -6.72 -11.79 0.78
C VAL A 133 -7.83 -11.48 -0.22
N ASP A 134 -9.01 -11.16 0.31
CA ASP A 134 -10.12 -10.61 -0.44
C ASP A 134 -9.86 -9.12 -0.75
N ARG A 135 -9.56 -8.82 -2.02
CA ARG A 135 -9.20 -7.48 -2.50
C ARG A 135 -10.35 -6.49 -2.39
N GLU A 136 -11.57 -6.92 -2.69
CA GLU A 136 -12.77 -6.08 -2.65
C GLU A 136 -13.13 -5.75 -1.20
N ALA A 137 -13.15 -6.76 -0.32
CA ALA A 137 -13.41 -6.55 1.11
C ALA A 137 -12.33 -5.67 1.77
N LEU A 138 -11.06 -5.79 1.34
CA LEU A 138 -9.98 -4.95 1.83
C LEU A 138 -10.16 -3.48 1.41
N LEU A 139 -10.50 -3.21 0.15
CA LEU A 139 -10.85 -1.87 -0.32
C LEU A 139 -12.08 -1.32 0.41
N GLU A 140 -13.14 -2.12 0.57
CA GLU A 140 -14.34 -1.71 1.30
C GLU A 140 -13.98 -1.28 2.72
N ARG A 141 -13.12 -2.05 3.39
CA ARG A 141 -12.66 -1.74 4.75
C ARG A 141 -11.91 -0.41 4.83
N TRP A 142 -10.97 -0.14 3.92
CA TRP A 142 -10.25 1.14 3.87
C TRP A 142 -11.20 2.31 3.62
N THR A 143 -12.06 2.18 2.61
CA THR A 143 -12.96 3.25 2.18
C THR A 143 -14.03 3.54 3.23
N LYS A 144 -14.55 2.52 3.93
CA LYS A 144 -15.46 2.68 5.08
C LYS A 144 -14.84 3.50 6.20
N ILE A 145 -13.58 3.24 6.56
CA ILE A 145 -12.85 3.99 7.59
C ILE A 145 -12.64 5.45 7.16
N MET A 146 -12.33 5.67 5.88
CA MET A 146 -12.19 7.00 5.31
C MET A 146 -13.52 7.78 5.39
N ARG A 147 -14.60 7.22 4.85
CA ARG A 147 -15.95 7.84 4.83
C ARG A 147 -16.46 8.12 6.24
N GLY A 148 -16.30 7.17 7.17
CA GLY A 148 -16.70 7.33 8.58
C GLY A 148 -16.02 8.51 9.30
N ARG A 149 -14.96 9.07 8.70
CA ARG A 149 -14.24 10.25 9.21
C ARG A 149 -14.37 11.48 8.31
N GLY A 150 -15.26 11.42 7.30
CA GLY A 150 -15.56 12.49 6.37
C GLY A 150 -14.49 12.70 5.31
N ARG A 151 -13.83 11.63 4.84
CA ARG A 151 -12.88 11.68 3.71
C ARG A 151 -13.60 11.32 2.44
N ILE A 152 -13.04 11.80 1.34
CA ILE A 152 -13.59 11.61 0.01
C ILE A 152 -12.86 10.42 -0.63
N VAL A 153 -13.64 9.48 -1.13
CA VAL A 153 -13.17 8.32 -1.91
C VAL A 153 -13.90 8.39 -3.24
N ASP A 154 -13.18 8.09 -4.32
CA ASP A 154 -13.77 7.94 -5.64
C ASP A 154 -14.18 6.49 -5.91
N ASP A 155 -15.49 6.24 -5.85
CA ASP A 155 -16.09 4.94 -6.18
C ASP A 155 -16.54 4.85 -7.65
N VAL A 156 -16.39 5.93 -8.42
CA VAL A 156 -16.78 5.94 -9.83
C VAL A 156 -15.67 5.34 -10.67
N ASP A 157 -14.46 5.86 -10.50
CA ASP A 157 -13.30 5.41 -11.27
C ASP A 157 -12.36 4.51 -10.45
N GLY A 158 -12.47 4.50 -9.12
CA GLY A 158 -11.69 3.63 -8.24
C GLY A 158 -12.25 2.20 -8.13
N GLY A 159 -11.37 1.24 -7.81
CA GLY A 159 -11.73 -0.12 -7.46
C GLY A 159 -10.69 -1.16 -7.86
N VAL A 160 -11.16 -2.41 -7.99
CA VAL A 160 -10.37 -3.50 -8.55
C VAL A 160 -10.47 -3.46 -10.08
N ILE A 161 -9.32 -3.57 -10.75
CA ILE A 161 -9.17 -3.61 -12.20
C ILE A 161 -9.07 -5.07 -12.63
N PRO A 162 -10.07 -5.61 -13.35
CA PRO A 162 -10.07 -7.00 -13.78
C PRO A 162 -8.90 -7.29 -14.73
N GLY A 163 -8.20 -8.39 -14.48
CA GLY A 163 -7.07 -8.87 -15.29
C GLY A 163 -5.74 -8.11 -15.08
N ALA A 164 -5.71 -7.08 -14.23
CA ALA A 164 -4.50 -6.28 -14.05
C ALA A 164 -3.50 -6.93 -13.09
N HIS A 165 -2.24 -7.00 -13.52
CA HIS A 165 -1.08 -7.30 -12.67
C HIS A 165 -0.50 -6.02 -12.03
N HIS A 166 0.47 -6.18 -11.13
CA HIS A 166 1.00 -5.10 -10.27
C HIS A 166 1.47 -3.85 -11.05
N ASN A 167 2.25 -4.07 -12.10
CA ASN A 167 2.86 -3.02 -12.92
C ASN A 167 2.24 -2.94 -14.32
N LEU A 168 1.23 -3.76 -14.60
CA LEU A 168 0.59 -3.95 -15.90
C LEU A 168 1.55 -4.35 -17.03
N GLU A 169 2.74 -4.87 -16.69
CA GLU A 169 3.68 -5.37 -17.69
C GLU A 169 3.12 -6.64 -18.33
N ASP A 170 3.14 -6.68 -19.66
CA ASP A 170 2.57 -7.75 -20.49
C ASP A 170 1.06 -7.97 -20.34
N ASP A 171 0.34 -7.08 -19.64
CA ASP A 171 -1.12 -7.12 -19.57
C ASP A 171 -1.76 -6.88 -20.95
N PRO A 172 -2.92 -7.50 -21.22
CA PRO A 172 -3.68 -7.21 -22.44
C PRO A 172 -4.01 -5.72 -22.57
N GLU A 173 -4.00 -5.21 -23.81
CA GLU A 173 -4.26 -3.78 -24.11
C GLU A 173 -5.55 -3.26 -23.46
N HIS A 174 -6.62 -4.05 -23.46
CA HIS A 174 -7.90 -3.67 -22.86
C HIS A 174 -7.85 -3.49 -21.33
N VAL A 175 -6.93 -4.17 -20.62
CA VAL A 175 -6.73 -4.02 -19.18
C VAL A 175 -6.01 -2.70 -18.89
N VAL A 176 -4.98 -2.39 -19.70
CA VAL A 176 -4.26 -1.11 -19.63
C VAL A 176 -5.21 0.05 -19.98
N GLU A 177 -6.07 -0.13 -20.98
CA GLU A 177 -7.10 0.85 -21.34
C GLU A 177 -8.10 1.11 -20.20
N ASP A 178 -8.53 0.09 -19.44
CA ASP A 178 -9.41 0.27 -18.27
C ASP A 178 -8.73 1.14 -17.20
N LEU A 179 -7.46 0.85 -16.85
CA LEU A 179 -6.68 1.69 -15.93
C LEU A 179 -6.63 3.14 -16.42
N VAL A 180 -6.29 3.36 -17.70
CA VAL A 180 -6.16 4.70 -18.28
C VAL A 180 -7.50 5.45 -18.27
N GLN A 181 -8.61 4.77 -18.60
CA GLN A 181 -9.94 5.36 -18.57
C GLN A 181 -10.31 5.84 -17.16
N ARG A 182 -10.05 5.01 -16.13
CA ARG A 182 -10.30 5.35 -14.73
C ARG A 182 -9.45 6.53 -14.25
N VAL A 183 -8.15 6.53 -14.58
CA VAL A 183 -7.26 7.65 -14.26
C VAL A 183 -7.77 8.95 -14.90
N CYS A 184 -8.12 8.92 -16.20
CA CYS A 184 -8.69 10.07 -16.89
C CYS A 184 -10.03 10.52 -16.28
N GLY A 185 -10.89 9.56 -15.91
CA GLY A 185 -12.18 9.82 -15.27
C GLY A 185 -12.05 10.52 -13.93
N PHE A 186 -11.12 10.06 -13.07
CA PHE A 186 -10.85 10.69 -11.78
C PHE A 186 -10.31 12.11 -11.94
N VAL A 187 -9.35 12.31 -12.84
CA VAL A 187 -8.75 13.64 -13.11
C VAL A 187 -9.80 14.61 -13.67
N THR A 188 -10.60 14.16 -14.64
CA THR A 188 -11.72 14.97 -15.17
C THR A 188 -12.70 15.32 -14.05
N GLY A 189 -13.00 14.37 -13.16
CA GLY A 189 -13.83 14.61 -11.98
C GLY A 189 -13.29 15.68 -11.05
N LEU A 190 -11.96 15.79 -10.89
CA LEU A 190 -11.32 16.86 -10.11
C LEU A 190 -11.51 18.23 -10.78
N GLU A 191 -11.29 18.32 -12.09
CA GLU A 191 -11.45 19.57 -12.84
C GLU A 191 -12.89 20.08 -12.82
N GLU A 192 -13.87 19.17 -12.92
CA GLU A 192 -15.29 19.49 -12.90
C GLU A 192 -15.85 19.69 -11.48
N SER A 193 -15.02 19.59 -10.44
CA SER A 193 -15.44 19.64 -9.03
C SER A 193 -16.56 18.65 -8.73
N ARG A 194 -16.43 17.42 -9.24
CA ARG A 194 -17.40 16.33 -9.08
C ARG A 194 -17.77 16.20 -7.61
N ALA A 195 -19.08 16.22 -7.33
CA ALA A 195 -19.56 15.86 -6.01
C ALA A 195 -19.43 14.34 -5.84
N TRP A 196 -18.29 13.88 -5.29
CA TRP A 196 -18.15 12.54 -4.73
C TRP A 196 -19.12 12.41 -3.55
N LYS A 197 -20.34 12.00 -3.86
CA LYS A 197 -21.39 11.79 -2.88
C LYS A 197 -20.95 10.65 -1.95
N ASN A 198 -21.36 10.72 -0.67
CA ASN A 198 -21.30 9.57 0.24
C ASN A 198 -22.31 8.51 -0.21
N VAL A 199 -22.13 7.92 -1.39
CA VAL A 199 -22.94 6.80 -1.86
C VAL A 199 -22.35 5.53 -1.23
N GLY A 200 -23.23 4.60 -0.85
CA GLY A 200 -22.78 3.27 -0.42
C GLY A 200 -21.90 2.65 -1.50
N SER A 201 -20.89 1.91 -1.06
CA SER A 201 -19.92 1.17 -1.88
C SER A 201 -20.53 0.66 -3.19
N HIS A 202 -19.97 1.08 -4.32
CA HIS A 202 -20.13 0.37 -5.60
C HIS A 202 -18.98 -0.62 -5.84
N LEU A 203 -18.01 -0.67 -4.92
CA LEU A 203 -17.04 -1.75 -4.76
C LEU A 203 -17.76 -2.98 -4.22
#